data_AF-H9GRU2-F1
#
_entry.id   AF-H9GRU2-F1
#
_cell.length_a   1.000
_cell.length_b   1.000
_cell.length_c   1.000
_cell.angle_alpha   90.00
_cell.angle_beta   90.00
_cell.angle_gamma   90.00
#
_symmetry.space_group_name_H-M   'P 1'
#
loop_
_entity.id
_entity.type
_entity.pdbx_description
1 polymer ?
#
loop_
_entity_poly.entity_id
_entity_poly.type
_entity_poly.pdbx_seq_one_letter_code
_entity_poly.pdbx_strand_id
1 'polypeptide(L)'
;DSPFTNAGMGSNLNLLGEIECDASIMDGKSLNFGAVGALSGIKNPVSVANRLLCEGQKGKLSAGRIPPCFLVGEGAFKWAVDHGIPACSPSIMATSE
;
A
#
# COMPACT_ATOMS: atom_id res chain seq x y z
N ASP A 1 9.04 8.39 4.32
CA ASP A 1 10.22 9.08 3.74
C ASP A 1 11.25 9.49 4.78
N SER A 2 10.86 9.90 5.98
CA SER A 2 11.82 9.94 7.09
C SER A 2 12.31 8.51 7.39
N PRO A 3 13.62 8.27 7.60
CA PRO A 3 14.13 6.98 8.05
C PRO A 3 13.83 6.69 9.53
N PHE A 4 13.48 7.72 10.32
CA PHE A 4 13.26 7.60 11.76
C PHE A 4 11.81 7.24 12.13
N THR A 5 10.95 7.04 11.14
CA THR A 5 9.54 6.72 11.35
C THR A 5 9.31 5.24 11.12
N ASN A 6 8.56 4.59 12.01
CA ASN A 6 8.07 3.22 11.79
C ASN A 6 6.90 3.20 10.79
N ALA A 7 7.13 3.65 9.56
CA ALA A 7 6.16 3.67 8.47
C ALA A 7 6.85 3.87 7.10
N GLY A 8 6.66 2.91 6.18
CA GLY A 8 7.33 2.93 4.88
C GLY A 8 8.81 2.61 5.02
N MET A 9 9.68 3.45 4.47
CA MET A 9 11.13 3.36 4.74
C MET A 9 11.41 3.63 6.23
N GLY A 10 12.25 2.81 6.85
CA GLY A 10 12.51 2.86 8.30
C GLY A 10 11.49 2.09 9.16
N SER A 11 10.59 1.32 8.54
CA SER A 11 9.69 0.42 9.27
C SER A 11 10.44 -0.69 10.01
N ASN A 12 9.86 -1.10 11.14
CA ASN A 12 10.36 -2.22 11.93
C ASN A 12 10.41 -3.51 11.09
N LEU A 13 11.39 -4.36 11.42
CA LEU A 13 11.49 -5.70 10.88
C LEU A 13 10.55 -6.65 11.65
N ASN A 14 9.92 -7.58 10.94
CA ASN A 14 9.14 -8.67 11.53
C ASN A 14 10.06 -9.79 12.06
N LEU A 15 9.47 -10.89 12.56
CA LEU A 15 10.21 -12.06 13.08
C LEU A 15 11.18 -12.70 12.07
N LEU A 16 10.95 -12.50 10.78
CA LEU A 16 11.78 -13.02 9.69
C LEU A 16 12.83 -12.00 9.20
N GLY A 17 12.89 -10.81 9.82
CA GLY A 17 13.77 -9.74 9.39
C GLY A 17 13.25 -8.96 8.17
N GLU A 18 11.96 -9.07 7.84
CA GLU A 18 11.35 -8.46 6.66
C GLU A 18 10.50 -7.23 7.02
N ILE A 19 10.33 -6.31 6.08
CA ILE A 19 9.46 -5.14 6.23
C ILE A 19 8.09 -5.42 5.64
N GLU A 20 7.07 -5.28 6.46
CA GLU A 20 5.67 -5.36 6.07
C GLU A 20 4.93 -4.14 6.64
N CYS A 21 4.29 -3.36 5.76
CA CYS A 21 3.66 -2.11 6.15
C CYS A 21 2.13 -2.16 6.04
N ASP A 22 1.47 -1.47 6.96
CA ASP A 22 0.03 -1.21 6.92
C ASP A 22 -0.22 0.28 6.66
N ALA A 23 -1.21 0.60 5.82
CA ALA A 23 -1.63 1.97 5.57
C ALA A 23 -3.08 2.04 5.12
N SER A 24 -3.78 3.12 5.48
CA SER A 24 -5.15 3.36 5.03
C SER A 24 -5.45 4.84 4.84
N ILE A 25 -6.51 5.14 4.10
CA ILE A 25 -7.02 6.48 3.84
C ILE A 25 -8.54 6.44 3.62
N MET A 26 -9.21 7.53 4.01
CA MET A 26 -10.65 7.71 3.83
C MET A 26 -10.95 9.12 3.31
N ASP A 27 -11.91 9.26 2.41
CA ASP A 27 -12.43 10.56 1.96
C ASP A 27 -13.76 10.85 2.67
N GLY A 28 -13.81 11.92 3.46
CA GLY A 28 -14.99 12.31 4.23
C GLY A 28 -16.18 12.77 3.37
N LYS A 29 -15.96 13.17 2.11
CA LYS A 29 -17.03 13.61 1.21
C LYS A 29 -17.74 12.45 0.53
N SER A 30 -16.99 11.54 -0.08
CA SER A 30 -17.54 10.36 -0.77
C SER A 30 -17.77 9.16 0.14
N LEU A 31 -17.21 9.18 1.36
CA LEU A 31 -17.15 8.05 2.30
C LEU A 31 -16.38 6.83 1.77
N ASN A 32 -15.65 6.98 0.65
CA ASN A 32 -14.81 5.92 0.12
C ASN A 32 -13.55 5.71 0.96
N PHE A 33 -13.06 4.49 0.92
CA PHE A 33 -11.95 3.99 1.73
C PHE A 33 -10.95 3.22 0.86
N GLY A 34 -9.68 3.27 1.24
CA GLY A 34 -8.61 2.48 0.64
C GLY A 34 -7.61 2.06 1.70
N ALA A 35 -7.15 0.81 1.66
CA ALA A 35 -6.16 0.29 2.58
C ALA A 35 -5.27 -0.79 1.97
N VAL A 36 -4.10 -0.95 2.59
CA VAL A 36 -3.18 -2.05 2.37
C VAL A 36 -2.70 -2.60 3.70
N GLY A 37 -2.44 -3.91 3.75
CA GLY A 37 -1.91 -4.56 4.94
C GLY A 37 -0.85 -5.60 4.59
N ALA A 38 0.11 -5.80 5.49
CA ALA A 38 1.27 -6.65 5.25
C ALA A 38 1.97 -6.37 3.90
N LEU A 39 1.99 -5.10 3.47
CA LEU A 39 2.52 -4.73 2.17
C LEU A 39 4.05 -4.58 2.25
N SER A 40 4.77 -5.44 1.56
CA SER A 40 6.22 -5.35 1.39
C SER A 40 6.57 -4.78 0.00
N GLY A 41 7.81 -4.31 -0.17
CA GLY A 41 8.36 -3.94 -1.48
C GLY A 41 7.79 -2.66 -2.11
N ILE A 42 7.02 -1.84 -1.38
CA ILE A 42 6.53 -0.54 -1.86
C ILE A 42 7.02 0.57 -0.94
N LYS A 43 7.67 1.59 -1.51
CA LYS A 43 8.26 2.70 -0.74
C LYS A 43 7.24 3.48 0.08
N ASN A 44 6.07 3.73 -0.50
CA ASN A 44 5.02 4.56 0.08
C ASN A 44 3.69 3.78 0.14
N PRO A 45 3.46 2.96 1.17
CA PRO A 45 2.24 2.15 1.31
C PRO A 45 0.94 2.97 1.20
N VAL A 46 0.93 4.20 1.74
CA VAL A 46 -0.22 5.12 1.65
C VAL A 46 -0.58 5.50 0.21
N SER A 47 0.38 5.50 -0.72
CA SER A 47 0.11 5.76 -2.13
C SER A 47 -0.72 4.64 -2.77
N VAL A 48 -0.54 3.39 -2.33
CA VAL A 48 -1.35 2.25 -2.78
C VAL A 48 -2.76 2.35 -2.21
N ALA A 49 -2.88 2.64 -0.90
CA ALA A 49 -4.17 2.87 -0.25
C ALA A 49 -4.95 4.01 -0.93
N ASN A 50 -4.29 5.13 -1.24
CA ASN A 50 -4.89 6.24 -1.98
C ASN A 50 -5.30 5.84 -3.39
N ARG A 51 -4.49 5.05 -4.09
CA ARG A 51 -4.84 4.59 -5.43
C ARG A 51 -6.06 3.68 -5.41
N LEU A 52 -6.21 2.80 -4.42
CA LEU A 52 -7.41 1.98 -4.21
C LEU A 52 -8.67 2.85 -4.03
N LEU A 53 -8.58 3.88 -3.19
CA LEU A 53 -9.67 4.85 -3.00
C LEU A 53 -10.05 5.54 -4.31
N CYS A 54 -9.06 6.02 -5.07
CA CYS A 54 -9.29 6.67 -6.37
C CYS A 54 -9.90 5.74 -7.41
N GLU A 55 -9.47 4.47 -7.49
CA GLU A 55 -10.09 3.48 -8.39
C GLU A 55 -11.54 3.17 -7.98
N GLY A 56 -11.82 3.10 -6.67
CA GLY A 56 -13.17 2.94 -6.14
C GLY A 56 -14.14 4.05 -6.57
N GLN A 57 -13.63 5.29 -6.69
CA GLN A 57 -14.42 6.44 -7.15
C GLN A 57 -14.76 6.42 -8.65
N LYS A 58 -14.07 5.63 -9.47
CA LYS A 58 -14.37 5.51 -10.91
C LYS A 58 -15.60 4.64 -11.18
N GLY A 59 -16.18 4.01 -10.17
CA GLY A 59 -17.37 3.18 -10.27
C GLY A 59 -17.05 1.70 -10.48
N LYS A 60 -17.98 0.97 -11.09
CA LYS A 60 -17.87 -0.49 -11.25
C LYS A 60 -16.80 -0.85 -12.30
N LEU A 61 -16.08 -1.93 -12.02
CA LEU A 61 -15.18 -2.56 -12.99
C LEU A 61 -15.99 -3.29 -14.07
N SER A 62 -15.27 -3.83 -15.07
CA SER A 62 -15.85 -4.72 -16.07
C SER A 62 -16.64 -5.88 -15.44
N ALA A 63 -17.72 -6.28 -16.10
CA ALA A 63 -18.71 -7.23 -15.61
C ALA A 63 -19.42 -6.80 -14.30
N GLY A 64 -19.45 -5.49 -14.00
CA GLY A 64 -20.21 -4.95 -12.87
C GLY A 64 -19.58 -5.22 -11.50
N ARG A 65 -18.31 -5.64 -11.46
CA ARG A 65 -17.59 -5.96 -10.22
C ARG A 65 -17.29 -4.70 -9.41
N ILE A 66 -17.35 -4.84 -8.09
CA ILE A 66 -17.01 -3.75 -7.16
C ILE A 66 -15.47 -3.68 -7.05
N PRO A 67 -14.84 -2.51 -7.21
CA PRO A 67 -13.40 -2.35 -6.99
C PRO A 67 -13.01 -2.73 -5.55
N PRO A 68 -11.83 -3.33 -5.34
CA PRO A 68 -11.35 -3.61 -3.99
C PRO A 68 -11.01 -2.31 -3.25
N CYS A 69 -11.35 -2.24 -1.95
CA CYS A 69 -10.95 -1.16 -1.06
C CYS A 69 -9.87 -1.57 -0.05
N PHE A 70 -9.55 -2.86 0.06
CA PHE A 70 -8.50 -3.37 0.93
C PHE A 70 -7.80 -4.55 0.25
N LEU A 71 -6.47 -4.48 0.16
CA LEU A 71 -5.62 -5.55 -0.37
C LEU A 71 -4.49 -5.85 0.61
N VAL A 72 -3.95 -7.07 0.59
CA VAL A 72 -2.86 -7.46 1.49
C VAL A 72 -1.74 -8.21 0.79
N GLY A 73 -0.54 -8.15 1.36
CA GLY A 73 0.62 -8.96 0.96
C GLY A 73 0.96 -8.89 -0.52
N GLU A 74 1.32 -10.04 -1.09
CA GLU A 74 1.68 -10.20 -2.51
C GLU A 74 0.61 -9.66 -3.47
N GLY A 75 -0.68 -9.83 -3.13
CA GLY A 75 -1.78 -9.33 -3.95
C GLY A 75 -1.81 -7.80 -4.02
N ALA A 76 -1.52 -7.13 -2.89
CA ALA A 76 -1.40 -5.67 -2.85
C ALA A 76 -0.16 -5.18 -3.62
N PHE A 77 0.98 -5.88 -3.50
CA PHE A 77 2.20 -5.56 -4.23
C PHE A 77 1.99 -5.64 -5.74
N LYS A 78 1.48 -6.78 -6.23
CA LYS A 78 1.20 -6.97 -7.66
C LYS A 78 0.25 -5.90 -8.20
N TRP A 79 -0.85 -5.65 -7.47
CA TRP A 79 -1.81 -4.64 -7.86
C TRP A 79 -1.18 -3.25 -7.96
N ALA A 80 -0.31 -2.89 -7.00
CA ALA A 80 0.39 -1.61 -6.99
C ALA A 80 1.27 -1.44 -8.24
N VAL A 81 2.08 -2.45 -8.57
CA VAL A 81 2.96 -2.45 -9.75
C VAL A 81 2.15 -2.38 -11.04
N ASP A 82 1.08 -3.18 -11.16
CA ASP A 82 0.17 -3.16 -12.32
C ASP A 82 -0.51 -1.79 -12.51
N HIS A 83 -0.65 -1.00 -11.45
CA HIS A 83 -1.20 0.36 -11.48
C HIS A 83 -0.12 1.45 -11.55
N GLY A 84 1.14 1.09 -11.79
CA GLY A 84 2.25 2.03 -12.04
C GLY A 84 2.88 2.61 -10.78
N ILE A 85 2.67 2.00 -9.60
CA ILE A 85 3.37 2.38 -8.37
C ILE A 85 4.71 1.63 -8.35
N PRO A 86 5.86 2.34 -8.30
CA PRO A 86 7.16 1.70 -8.36
C PRO A 86 7.43 0.75 -7.20
N ALA A 87 7.93 -0.44 -7.52
CA ALA A 87 8.51 -1.36 -6.55
C ALA A 87 9.80 -0.76 -5.95
N CYS A 88 10.09 -1.14 -4.71
CA CYS A 88 11.26 -0.73 -3.94
C CYS A 88 11.96 -1.98 -3.40
N SER A 89 13.29 -2.03 -3.47
CA SER A 89 14.03 -3.16 -2.90
C SER A 89 14.00 -3.10 -1.37
N PRO A 90 13.97 -4.25 -0.68
CA PRO A 90 14.03 -4.30 0.79
C PRO A 90 15.24 -3.56 1.38
N SER A 91 16.39 -3.59 0.69
CA SER A 91 17.61 -2.90 1.09
C SER A 91 17.51 -1.37 1.14
N ILE A 92 16.58 -0.77 0.39
CA ILE A 92 16.31 0.67 0.42
C ILE A 92 15.31 1.02 1.52
N MET A 93 14.42 0.08 1.85
CA MET A 93 13.39 0.24 2.88
C MET A 93 13.98 0.09 4.29
N ALA A 94 14.92 -0.83 4.46
CA ALA A 94 15.63 -1.07 5.72
C ALA A 94 16.75 -0.03 5.92
N THR A 95 16.84 0.50 7.13
CA THR A 95 17.89 1.42 7.56
C THR A 95 18.86 0.71 8.49
N SER A 96 20.09 1.22 8.61
CA SER A 96 21.13 0.63 9.47
C SER A 96 20.99 0.97 10.95
N GLU A 97 19.92 1.68 11.32
CA GLU A 97 19.63 2.12 12.69
C GLU A 97 18.81 1.10 13.46
#